data_AF-A0A1J1JHF4-F1
#
_entry.id   AF-A0A1J1JHF4-F1
#
_cell.length_a   1.000
_cell.length_b   1.000
_cell.length_c   1.000
_cell.angle_alpha   90.00
_cell.angle_beta   90.00
_cell.angle_gamma   90.00
#
_symmetry.space_group_name_H-M   'P 1'
#
loop_
_entity.id
_entity.type
_entity.pdbx_description
1 polymer ?
#
loop_
_entity_poly.entity_id
_entity_poly.type
_entity_poly.pdbx_seq_one_letter_code
_entity_poly.pdbx_strand_id
1 'polypeptide(L)'
;MLLKYNPGLCLPSAEDLPDSDDTPVDNELQDLIPGLLKILLASIWSERMDWFFGVDMGIYYDPEQPAIVPDGFLSVGVPRIIDEDLRLSYVLWEEQEVPILIIEVVSHKRRGEYTKKKQFYAEMGALYYVVYNPLRKRKPPLEVYKLENGTYQLQAGERVWLPELQLGIGRERGTHVGITRDWLYWYNQQGNRYLTAEERLQQSQQKIQQLEEQLRRLGINPNQLD
;
A
#
# COMPACT_ATOMS: atom_id res chain seq x y z
N MET A 1 3.00 11.05 16.74
CA MET A 1 3.17 12.51 16.88
C MET A 1 4.53 12.81 16.28
N LEU A 2 4.65 13.75 15.32
CA LEU A 2 5.96 14.08 14.73
C LEU A 2 6.95 14.49 15.84
N LEU A 3 8.17 13.94 15.79
CA LEU A 3 9.26 14.43 16.62
C LEU A 3 9.46 15.92 16.35
N LYS A 4 9.76 16.68 17.40
CA LYS A 4 10.13 18.08 17.23
C LYS A 4 11.58 18.15 16.78
N TYR A 5 11.79 18.20 15.47
CA TYR A 5 13.11 18.40 14.88
C TYR A 5 13.62 19.81 15.19
N ASN A 6 14.89 19.93 15.60
CA ASN A 6 15.51 21.22 15.91
C ASN A 6 16.05 21.85 14.62
N PRO A 7 15.50 22.98 14.14
CA PRO A 7 15.95 23.63 12.90
C PRO A 7 17.39 24.17 12.97
N GLY A 8 17.96 24.31 14.18
CA GLY A 8 19.34 24.74 14.38
C GLY A 8 20.37 23.63 14.27
N LEU A 9 19.96 22.37 14.08
CA LEU A 9 20.85 21.24 13.81
C LEU A 9 20.92 20.99 12.30
N CYS A 10 22.12 20.74 11.79
CA CYS A 10 22.30 20.24 10.43
C CYS A 10 21.94 18.75 10.43
N LEU A 11 20.66 18.45 10.18
CA LEU A 11 20.18 17.06 10.09
C LEU A 11 20.65 16.43 8.77
N PRO A 12 20.91 15.10 8.76
CA PRO A 12 21.31 14.42 7.53
C PRO A 12 20.17 14.45 6.52
N SER A 13 20.52 14.58 5.23
CA SER A 13 19.57 14.43 4.13
C SER A 13 19.39 12.96 3.75
N ALA A 14 18.44 12.66 2.87
CA ALA A 14 18.30 11.31 2.31
C ALA A 14 19.58 10.80 1.62
N GLU A 15 20.43 11.67 1.08
CA GLU A 15 21.70 11.30 0.43
C GLU A 15 22.80 10.90 1.44
N ASP A 16 22.69 11.39 2.68
CA ASP A 16 23.66 11.10 3.75
C ASP A 16 23.33 9.80 4.51
N LEU A 17 22.17 9.20 4.23
CA LEU A 17 21.60 8.09 4.97
C LEU A 17 21.60 6.80 4.14
N PRO A 18 21.76 5.62 4.79
CA PRO A 18 21.57 4.35 4.11
C PRO A 18 20.18 4.22 3.48
N ASP A 19 20.12 3.80 2.23
CA ASP A 19 18.89 3.50 1.49
C ASP A 19 18.55 1.99 1.50
N SER A 20 19.46 1.16 2.01
CA SER A 20 19.34 -0.30 2.19
C SER A 20 19.69 -0.69 3.63
N ASP A 21 19.00 -1.71 4.15
CA ASP A 21 19.40 -2.37 5.42
C ASP A 21 20.33 -3.57 5.22
N ASP A 22 20.69 -3.86 3.96
CA ASP A 22 21.49 -4.99 3.48
C ASP A 22 20.97 -6.37 3.93
N THR A 23 19.67 -6.46 4.23
CA THR A 23 19.01 -7.71 4.61
C THR A 23 18.24 -8.31 3.43
N PRO A 24 18.22 -9.65 3.27
CA PRO A 24 17.36 -10.28 2.27
C PRO A 24 15.89 -10.12 2.64
N VAL A 25 15.03 -9.82 1.65
CA VAL A 25 13.58 -9.94 1.80
C VAL A 25 13.21 -11.36 2.26
N ASP A 26 12.27 -11.47 3.20
CA ASP A 26 11.97 -12.78 3.80
C ASP A 26 11.29 -13.72 2.80
N ASN A 27 10.46 -13.16 1.90
CA ASN A 27 9.76 -13.92 0.86
C ASN A 27 9.13 -13.01 -0.22
N GLU A 28 8.86 -13.61 -1.39
CA GLU A 28 8.28 -12.94 -2.56
C GLU A 28 6.96 -12.19 -2.31
N LEU A 29 6.16 -12.56 -1.29
CA LEU A 29 4.92 -11.83 -1.01
C LEU A 29 5.15 -10.44 -0.40
N GLN A 30 6.30 -10.22 0.25
CA GLN A 30 6.66 -8.89 0.76
C GLN A 30 6.93 -7.90 -0.37
N ASP A 31 7.26 -8.38 -1.57
CA ASP A 31 7.37 -7.54 -2.78
C ASP A 31 6.00 -7.43 -3.49
N LEU A 32 5.38 -8.57 -3.83
CA LEU A 32 4.21 -8.59 -4.71
C LEU A 32 2.95 -7.95 -4.11
N ILE A 33 2.72 -8.07 -2.80
CA ILE A 33 1.52 -7.51 -2.14
C ILE A 33 1.54 -5.98 -2.12
N PRO A 34 2.56 -5.31 -1.55
CA PRO A 34 2.63 -3.85 -1.57
C PRO A 34 2.82 -3.31 -2.99
N GLY A 35 3.53 -4.02 -3.88
CA GLY A 35 3.62 -3.68 -5.31
C GLY A 35 2.26 -3.61 -6.00
N LEU A 36 1.41 -4.63 -5.82
CA LEU A 36 0.04 -4.64 -6.33
C LEU A 36 -0.78 -3.44 -5.79
N LEU A 37 -0.71 -3.19 -4.48
CA LEU A 37 -1.43 -2.08 -3.86
C LEU A 37 -0.96 -0.72 -4.38
N LYS A 38 0.34 -0.53 -4.60
CA LYS A 38 0.93 0.69 -5.20
C LYS A 38 0.42 0.91 -6.62
N ILE A 39 0.43 -0.11 -7.48
CA ILE A 39 -0.03 -0.03 -8.86
C ILE A 39 -1.53 0.31 -8.92
N LEU A 40 -2.34 -0.34 -8.09
CA LEU A 40 -3.77 -0.03 -8.00
C LEU A 40 -4.00 1.39 -7.52
N LEU A 41 -3.29 1.83 -6.48
CA LEU A 41 -3.41 3.19 -5.94
C LEU A 41 -3.06 4.24 -7.00
N ALA A 42 -1.96 4.03 -7.74
CA ALA A 42 -1.57 4.90 -8.85
C ALA A 42 -2.65 5.03 -9.92
N SER A 43 -3.43 3.98 -10.16
CA SER A 43 -4.58 4.04 -11.07
C SER A 43 -5.82 4.69 -10.47
N ILE A 44 -6.08 4.51 -9.18
CA ILE A 44 -7.23 5.09 -8.47
C ILE A 44 -7.05 6.60 -8.30
N TRP A 45 -5.82 7.01 -8.03
CA TRP A 45 -5.40 8.38 -7.77
C TRP A 45 -4.55 8.93 -8.91
N SER A 46 -4.94 8.66 -10.16
CA SER A 46 -4.16 9.06 -11.35
C SER A 46 -3.89 10.56 -11.41
N GLU A 47 -4.90 11.36 -11.07
CA GLU A 47 -4.86 12.83 -11.07
C GLU A 47 -4.32 13.44 -9.76
N ARG A 48 -4.05 12.61 -8.76
CA ARG A 48 -3.64 13.07 -7.43
C ARG A 48 -2.11 13.07 -7.34
N MET A 49 -1.55 14.18 -6.86
CA MET A 49 -0.09 14.39 -6.74
C MET A 49 0.41 14.64 -5.31
N ASP A 50 -0.49 14.63 -4.32
CA ASP A 50 -0.21 14.83 -2.88
C ASP A 50 -0.20 13.50 -2.10
N TRP A 51 0.50 12.48 -2.60
CA TRP A 51 0.67 11.20 -1.89
C TRP A 51 1.92 10.46 -2.32
N PHE A 52 2.50 9.64 -1.44
CA PHE A 52 3.62 8.76 -1.76
C PHE A 52 3.38 7.35 -1.21
N PHE A 53 3.72 6.33 -1.99
CA PHE A 53 3.67 4.93 -1.55
C PHE A 53 5.05 4.28 -1.68
N GLY A 54 5.66 4.02 -0.52
CA GLY A 54 6.93 3.32 -0.40
C GLY A 54 6.72 1.81 -0.30
N VAL A 55 7.66 1.05 -0.86
CA VAL A 55 7.74 -0.41 -0.79
C VAL A 55 9.16 -0.74 -0.41
N ASP A 56 9.35 -1.52 0.64
CA ASP A 56 10.67 -1.90 1.16
C ASP A 56 11.64 -0.70 1.30
N MET A 57 11.11 0.42 1.80
CA MET A 57 11.83 1.70 1.88
C MET A 57 11.94 2.15 3.33
N GLY A 58 13.15 2.53 3.73
CA GLY A 58 13.44 3.02 5.08
C GLY A 58 12.71 4.31 5.41
N ILE A 59 12.07 4.34 6.58
CA ILE A 59 11.52 5.54 7.21
C ILE A 59 12.48 5.98 8.31
N TYR A 60 13.06 7.17 8.14
CA TYR A 60 13.89 7.81 9.15
C TYR A 60 13.03 8.72 10.02
N TYR A 61 12.71 8.24 11.22
CA TYR A 61 11.92 8.97 12.22
C TYR A 61 12.78 9.84 13.12
N ASP A 62 13.94 9.33 13.52
CA ASP A 62 14.88 9.95 14.46
C ASP A 62 16.28 9.92 13.82
N PRO A 63 16.99 11.06 13.70
CA PRO A 63 18.30 11.14 13.07
C PRO A 63 19.40 10.35 13.81
N GLU A 64 19.19 9.98 15.07
CA GLU A 64 20.13 9.19 15.86
C GLU A 64 19.79 7.69 15.88
N GLN A 65 18.70 7.28 15.23
CA GLN A 65 18.24 5.89 15.19
C GLN A 65 18.30 5.35 13.75
N PRO A 66 18.47 4.03 13.59
CA PRO A 66 18.34 3.40 12.27
C PRO A 66 16.91 3.57 11.73
N ALA A 67 16.78 3.54 10.41
CA ALA A 67 15.47 3.52 9.76
C ALA A 67 14.65 2.30 10.19
N ILE A 68 13.32 2.47 10.20
CA ILE A 68 12.39 1.35 10.21
C ILE A 68 11.97 1.05 8.78
N VAL A 69 12.02 -0.22 8.39
CA VAL A 69 11.64 -0.67 7.04
C VAL A 69 10.33 -1.47 7.12
N PRO A 70 9.20 -0.89 6.69
CA PRO A 70 7.95 -1.64 6.46
C PRO A 70 7.94 -2.29 5.07
N ASP A 71 7.16 -3.36 4.90
CA ASP A 71 6.96 -3.97 3.57
C ASP A 71 6.25 -2.98 2.62
N GLY A 72 5.37 -2.12 3.14
CA GLY A 72 4.89 -0.96 2.41
C GLY A 72 4.26 0.10 3.30
N PHE A 73 4.19 1.33 2.80
CA PHE A 73 3.52 2.42 3.49
C PHE A 73 2.93 3.44 2.52
N LEU A 74 1.99 4.23 3.03
CA LEU A 74 1.34 5.31 2.32
C LEU A 74 1.39 6.59 3.15
N SER A 75 1.85 7.68 2.53
CA SER A 75 1.79 9.04 3.03
C SER A 75 0.88 9.89 2.16
N VAL A 76 0.15 10.82 2.76
CA VAL A 76 -0.75 11.76 2.10
C VAL A 76 -0.34 13.18 2.52
N GLY A 77 -0.38 14.14 1.60
CA GLY A 77 0.09 15.51 1.84
C GLY A 77 1.53 15.77 1.36
N VAL A 78 2.23 14.73 0.88
CA VAL A 78 3.59 14.84 0.33
C VAL A 78 3.59 14.76 -1.20
N PRO A 79 4.55 15.37 -1.92
CA PRO A 79 4.63 15.27 -3.37
C PRO A 79 4.80 13.83 -3.83
N ARG A 80 3.99 13.37 -4.79
CA ARG A 80 4.11 12.02 -5.35
C ARG A 80 5.44 11.79 -6.06
N ILE A 81 5.89 12.80 -6.77
CA ILE A 81 7.14 12.83 -7.52
C ILE A 81 7.87 14.09 -7.07
N ILE A 82 9.11 13.93 -6.62
CA ILE A 82 9.96 15.06 -6.21
C ILE A 82 10.82 15.55 -7.39
N ASP A 83 11.37 14.61 -8.17
CA ASP A 83 12.16 14.81 -9.38
C ASP A 83 12.30 13.49 -10.15
N GLU A 84 13.24 13.40 -11.10
CA GLU A 84 13.51 12.19 -11.90
C GLU A 84 14.30 11.11 -11.16
N ASP A 85 15.02 11.48 -10.10
CA ASP A 85 15.83 10.57 -9.28
C ASP A 85 15.00 9.87 -8.19
N LEU A 86 13.81 10.40 -7.91
CA LEU A 86 12.85 9.86 -6.94
C LEU A 86 13.44 9.83 -5.51
N ARG A 87 12.73 9.16 -4.59
CA ARG A 87 13.13 9.09 -3.18
C ARG A 87 14.07 7.93 -2.92
N LEU A 88 15.21 8.21 -2.30
CA LEU A 88 16.11 7.21 -1.72
C LEU A 88 15.55 6.62 -0.42
N SER A 89 14.94 7.46 0.41
CA SER A 89 14.38 7.10 1.70
C SER A 89 13.27 8.06 2.10
N TYR A 90 12.50 7.70 3.11
CA TYR A 90 11.43 8.56 3.64
C TYR A 90 11.88 9.23 4.92
N VAL A 91 12.41 10.45 4.78
CA VAL A 91 13.04 11.19 5.87
C VAL A 91 12.03 12.14 6.51
N LEU A 92 11.60 11.86 7.74
CA LEU A 92 10.45 12.55 8.32
C LEU A 92 10.68 14.02 8.65
N TRP A 93 11.91 14.45 8.87
CA TRP A 93 12.22 15.87 9.05
C TRP A 93 12.27 16.66 7.74
N GLU A 94 12.43 15.98 6.60
CA GLU A 94 12.32 16.59 5.27
C GLU A 94 10.86 16.59 4.80
N GLU A 95 10.19 15.43 4.89
CA GLU A 95 8.82 15.23 4.42
C GLU A 95 7.77 15.91 5.32
N GLN A 96 8.06 16.05 6.62
CA GLN A 96 7.20 16.64 7.65
C GLN A 96 5.80 15.98 7.78
N GLU A 97 5.61 14.80 7.20
CA GLU A 97 4.35 14.06 7.20
C GLU A 97 4.57 12.60 7.56
N VAL A 98 3.89 12.13 8.62
CA VAL A 98 3.96 10.73 9.04
C VAL A 98 3.13 9.86 8.09
N PRO A 99 3.63 8.69 7.68
CA PRO A 99 2.83 7.75 6.91
C PRO A 99 1.49 7.46 7.59
N ILE A 100 0.40 7.69 6.86
CA ILE A 100 -0.95 7.47 7.37
C ILE A 100 -1.27 5.97 7.46
N LEU A 101 -0.62 5.13 6.63
CA LEU A 101 -0.85 3.68 6.61
C LEU A 101 0.47 2.93 6.47
N ILE A 102 0.66 1.90 7.30
CA ILE A 102 1.77 0.95 7.26
C ILE A 102 1.25 -0.45 6.95
N ILE A 103 2.00 -1.23 6.18
CA ILE A 103 1.68 -2.60 5.75
C ILE A 103 2.83 -3.53 6.12
N GLU A 104 2.49 -4.67 6.74
CA GLU A 104 3.41 -5.77 7.01
C GLU A 104 2.82 -7.10 6.50
N VAL A 105 3.59 -7.82 5.71
CA VAL A 105 3.30 -9.12 5.10
C VAL A 105 4.13 -10.19 5.81
N VAL A 106 3.52 -10.85 6.79
CA VAL A 106 4.22 -11.76 7.69
C VAL A 106 4.12 -13.21 7.20
N SER A 107 5.25 -13.88 7.03
CA SER A 107 5.31 -15.32 6.65
C SER A 107 5.84 -16.24 7.77
N HIS A 108 6.58 -15.74 8.76
CA HIS A 108 7.18 -16.57 9.83
C HIS A 108 6.93 -16.08 11.26
N LYS A 109 7.16 -16.94 12.25
CA LYS A 109 6.89 -16.70 13.68
C LYS A 109 7.97 -15.82 14.34
N ARG A 110 8.22 -14.60 13.87
CA ARG A 110 9.02 -13.60 14.59
C ARG A 110 8.14 -12.81 15.57
N ARG A 111 7.63 -13.50 16.61
CA ARG A 111 6.65 -12.94 17.56
C ARG A 111 7.12 -11.64 18.24
N GLY A 112 8.41 -11.53 18.53
CA GLY A 112 9.00 -10.37 19.21
C GLY A 112 9.12 -9.14 18.31
N GLU A 113 9.59 -9.33 17.07
CA GLU A 113 9.77 -8.25 16.09
C GLU A 113 8.44 -7.58 15.74
N TYR A 114 7.41 -8.37 15.48
CA TYR A 114 6.06 -7.88 15.19
C TYR A 114 5.51 -6.97 16.29
N THR A 115 5.73 -7.32 17.56
CA THR A 115 5.21 -6.54 18.69
C THR A 115 5.94 -5.21 18.82
N LYS A 116 7.27 -5.22 18.62
CA LYS A 116 8.12 -4.02 18.65
C LYS A 116 7.77 -3.06 17.51
N LYS A 117 7.71 -3.55 16.26
CA LYS A 117 7.34 -2.73 15.09
C LYS A 117 5.96 -2.10 15.27
N LYS A 118 4.97 -2.88 15.71
CA LYS A 118 3.61 -2.37 15.99
C LYS A 118 3.62 -1.24 17.02
N GLN A 119 4.39 -1.37 18.10
CA GLN A 119 4.50 -0.31 19.10
C GLN A 119 5.19 0.93 18.51
N PHE A 120 6.29 0.74 17.78
CA PHE A 120 7.00 1.84 17.12
C PHE A 120 6.10 2.63 16.17
N TYR A 121 5.32 1.95 15.30
CA TYR A 121 4.40 2.62 14.38
C TYR A 121 3.32 3.42 15.12
N ALA A 122 2.86 2.94 16.29
CA ALA A 122 1.91 3.68 17.13
C ALA A 122 2.55 4.93 17.75
N GLU A 123 3.79 4.82 18.23
CA GLU A 123 4.55 5.94 18.81
C GLU A 123 4.86 7.02 17.76
N MET A 124 5.32 6.59 16.57
CA MET A 124 5.50 7.45 15.39
C MET A 124 4.19 8.16 15.02
N GLY A 125 3.06 7.46 15.16
CA GLY A 125 1.71 8.00 14.96
C GLY A 125 1.08 7.63 13.64
N ALA A 126 1.50 6.54 13.01
CA ALA A 126 0.86 6.04 11.81
C ALA A 126 -0.58 5.63 12.11
N LEU A 127 -1.54 6.24 11.42
CA LEU A 127 -2.96 6.10 11.75
C LEU A 127 -3.47 4.67 11.52
N TYR A 128 -3.02 4.04 10.45
CA TYR A 128 -3.43 2.68 10.08
C TYR A 128 -2.24 1.73 10.07
N TYR A 129 -2.48 0.54 10.61
CA TYR A 129 -1.51 -0.55 10.56
C TYR A 129 -2.19 -1.82 10.02
N VAL A 130 -1.73 -2.28 8.87
CA VAL A 130 -2.28 -3.41 8.12
C VAL A 130 -1.30 -4.57 8.23
N VAL A 131 -1.82 -5.72 8.63
CA VAL A 131 -1.03 -6.94 8.80
C VAL A 131 -1.66 -8.04 8.00
N TYR A 132 -0.92 -8.55 7.03
CA TYR A 132 -1.34 -9.68 6.21
C TYR A 132 -0.45 -10.88 6.47
N ASN A 133 -1.05 -11.99 6.88
CA ASN A 133 -0.36 -13.26 7.05
C ASN A 133 -1.20 -14.38 6.45
N PRO A 134 -0.90 -14.81 5.22
CA PRO A 134 -1.68 -15.81 4.52
C PRO A 134 -1.56 -17.22 5.12
N LEU A 135 -0.62 -17.44 6.04
CA LEU A 135 -0.36 -18.75 6.66
C LEU A 135 -1.08 -18.93 8.00
N ARG A 136 -1.81 -17.92 8.50
CA ARG A 136 -2.56 -18.01 9.75
C ARG A 136 -3.71 -19.01 9.63
N LYS A 137 -3.74 -19.96 10.57
CA LYS A 137 -4.83 -20.96 10.71
C LYS A 137 -5.86 -20.64 11.79
N ARG A 138 -5.48 -19.85 12.79
CA ARG A 138 -6.30 -19.60 14.01
C ARG A 138 -6.81 -18.16 14.13
N LYS A 139 -6.21 -17.23 13.39
CA LYS A 139 -6.57 -15.81 13.36
C LYS A 139 -6.90 -15.44 11.92
N PRO A 140 -7.68 -14.37 11.70
CA PRO A 140 -7.87 -13.80 10.37
C PRO A 140 -6.51 -13.56 9.67
N PRO A 141 -6.38 -13.90 8.38
CA PRO A 141 -5.19 -13.60 7.60
C PRO A 141 -4.91 -12.12 7.49
N LEU A 142 -5.96 -11.28 7.45
CA LEU A 142 -5.86 -9.82 7.41
C LEU A 142 -6.31 -9.24 8.76
N GLU A 143 -5.48 -8.41 9.36
CA GLU A 143 -5.83 -7.55 10.50
C GLU A 143 -5.56 -6.10 10.11
N VAL A 144 -6.53 -5.22 10.34
CA VAL A 144 -6.38 -3.78 10.13
C VAL A 144 -6.59 -3.10 11.47
N TYR A 145 -5.63 -2.29 11.89
CA TYR A 145 -5.70 -1.55 13.13
C TYR A 145 -5.80 -0.05 12.84
N LYS A 146 -6.58 0.67 13.65
CA LYS A 146 -6.62 2.13 13.68
C LYS A 146 -6.02 2.64 14.98
N LEU A 147 -5.18 3.67 14.91
CA LEU A 147 -4.59 4.31 16.07
C LEU A 147 -5.65 5.20 16.75
N GLU A 148 -6.01 4.86 17.98
CA GLU A 148 -6.97 5.59 18.80
C GLU A 148 -6.38 5.80 20.19
N ASN A 149 -6.32 7.05 20.65
CA ASN A 149 -5.75 7.42 21.95
C ASN A 149 -4.34 6.81 22.20
N GLY A 150 -3.50 6.80 21.16
CA GLY A 150 -2.13 6.26 21.24
C GLY A 150 -2.04 4.72 21.21
N THR A 151 -3.15 4.02 20.97
CA THR A 151 -3.18 2.55 20.92
C THR A 151 -3.88 2.03 19.69
N TYR A 152 -3.34 0.97 19.09
CA TYR A 152 -3.94 0.35 17.91
C TYR A 152 -5.15 -0.52 18.26
N GLN A 153 -6.32 -0.11 17.80
CA GLN A 153 -7.60 -0.82 17.93
C GLN A 153 -7.90 -1.63 16.67
N LEU A 154 -8.19 -2.92 16.83
CA LEU A 154 -8.51 -3.81 15.71
C LEU A 154 -9.85 -3.44 15.10
N GLN A 155 -9.86 -3.21 13.78
CA GLN A 155 -11.06 -2.93 13.01
C GLN A 155 -11.73 -4.24 12.60
N ALA A 156 -13.07 -4.27 12.68
CA ALA A 156 -13.84 -5.46 12.35
C ALA A 156 -14.09 -5.60 10.84
N GLY A 157 -14.13 -6.84 10.36
CA GLY A 157 -14.49 -7.18 8.98
C GLY A 157 -13.31 -7.68 8.13
N GLU A 158 -13.64 -8.32 7.01
CA GLU A 158 -12.65 -8.78 6.02
C GLU A 158 -12.31 -7.70 4.97
N ARG A 159 -13.08 -6.61 4.98
CA ARG A 159 -12.93 -5.40 4.18
C ARG A 159 -13.15 -4.23 5.12
N VAL A 160 -12.13 -3.40 5.30
CA VAL A 160 -12.13 -2.31 6.28
C VAL A 160 -12.08 -0.99 5.51
N TRP A 161 -13.09 -0.16 5.71
CA TRP A 161 -13.12 1.20 5.16
C TRP A 161 -12.19 2.11 5.96
N LEU A 162 -11.38 2.90 5.26
CA LEU A 162 -10.40 3.84 5.81
C LEU A 162 -10.86 5.27 5.44
N PRO A 163 -11.65 5.95 6.30
CA PRO A 163 -12.31 7.20 5.95
C PRO A 163 -11.36 8.32 5.47
N GLU A 164 -10.18 8.43 6.07
CA GLU A 164 -9.17 9.43 5.79
C GLU A 164 -8.52 9.23 4.41
N LEU A 165 -8.59 8.00 3.87
CA LEU A 165 -8.12 7.66 2.53
C LEU A 165 -9.26 7.63 1.50
N GLN A 166 -10.53 7.61 1.92
CA GLN A 166 -11.68 7.34 1.05
C GLN A 166 -11.48 6.03 0.25
N LEU A 167 -10.88 5.03 0.89
CA LEU A 167 -10.59 3.72 0.33
C LEU A 167 -10.86 2.64 1.38
N GLY A 168 -11.31 1.47 0.93
CA GLY A 168 -11.32 0.27 1.73
C GLY A 168 -10.11 -0.60 1.43
N ILE A 169 -9.63 -1.35 2.40
CA ILE A 169 -8.64 -2.40 2.20
C ILE A 169 -9.23 -3.75 2.58
N GLY A 170 -8.98 -4.76 1.77
CA GLY A 170 -9.53 -6.09 1.99
C GLY A 170 -8.78 -7.14 1.21
N ARG A 171 -9.25 -8.38 1.34
CA ARG A 171 -8.65 -9.55 0.71
C ARG A 171 -9.64 -10.24 -0.20
N GLU A 172 -9.18 -10.63 -1.40
CA GLU A 172 -10.00 -11.38 -2.35
C GLU A 172 -9.13 -12.30 -3.21
N ARG A 173 -9.73 -13.39 -3.68
CA ARG A 173 -9.05 -14.31 -4.59
C ARG A 173 -9.01 -13.70 -5.98
N GLY A 174 -7.81 -13.57 -6.53
CA GLY A 174 -7.59 -13.04 -7.88
C GLY A 174 -6.28 -13.55 -8.47
N THR A 175 -5.99 -13.13 -9.69
CA THR A 175 -4.75 -13.46 -10.39
C THR A 175 -3.95 -12.19 -10.62
N HIS A 176 -2.71 -12.18 -10.14
CA HIS A 176 -1.75 -11.11 -10.37
C HIS A 176 -0.42 -11.76 -10.75
N VAL A 177 0.25 -11.23 -11.78
CA VAL A 177 1.50 -11.80 -12.34
C VAL A 177 1.43 -13.31 -12.61
N GLY A 178 0.27 -13.78 -13.07
CA GLY A 178 0.03 -15.20 -13.36
C GLY A 178 -0.23 -16.10 -12.13
N ILE A 179 -0.26 -15.54 -10.92
CA ILE A 179 -0.43 -16.29 -9.68
C ILE A 179 -1.84 -16.07 -9.11
N THR A 180 -2.62 -17.16 -9.04
CA THR A 180 -3.98 -17.14 -8.48
C THR A 180 -3.99 -17.46 -6.99
N ARG A 181 -4.27 -16.45 -6.15
CA ARG A 181 -4.33 -16.58 -4.69
C ARG A 181 -5.18 -15.49 -4.06
N ASP A 182 -5.28 -15.51 -2.73
CA ASP A 182 -5.83 -14.39 -1.99
C ASP A 182 -4.80 -13.24 -1.94
N TRP A 183 -5.17 -12.12 -2.54
CA TRP A 183 -4.40 -10.88 -2.63
C TRP A 183 -5.07 -9.78 -1.81
N LEU A 184 -4.31 -8.72 -1.52
CA LEU A 184 -4.89 -7.49 -0.98
C LEU A 184 -5.26 -6.53 -2.10
N TYR A 185 -6.39 -5.85 -1.92
CA TYR A 185 -6.88 -4.86 -2.87
C TYR A 185 -7.45 -3.65 -2.17
N TRP A 186 -7.50 -2.55 -2.91
CA TRP A 186 -8.32 -1.40 -2.58
C TRP A 186 -9.78 -1.63 -2.97
N TYR A 187 -10.69 -1.06 -2.19
CA TYR A 187 -12.14 -1.10 -2.38
C TYR A 187 -12.70 0.31 -2.40
N ASN A 188 -13.77 0.52 -3.15
CA ASN A 188 -14.54 1.76 -3.10
C ASN A 188 -15.55 1.75 -1.95
N GLN A 189 -16.27 2.86 -1.76
CA GLN A 189 -17.22 3.03 -0.65
C GLN A 189 -18.38 2.03 -0.70
N GLN A 190 -18.73 1.52 -1.89
CA GLN A 190 -19.76 0.50 -2.06
C GLN A 190 -19.26 -0.92 -1.76
N GLY A 191 -17.99 -1.07 -1.38
CA GLY A 191 -17.37 -2.37 -1.11
C GLY A 191 -16.99 -3.14 -2.37
N ASN A 192 -16.93 -2.48 -3.54
CA ASN A 192 -16.47 -3.08 -4.77
C ASN A 192 -14.96 -2.94 -4.88
N ARG A 193 -14.29 -4.04 -5.24
CA ARG A 193 -12.85 -4.10 -5.44
C ARG A 193 -12.45 -3.29 -6.68
N TYR A 194 -11.37 -2.51 -6.57
CA TYR A 194 -10.73 -1.92 -7.73
C TYR A 194 -9.98 -3.00 -8.52
N LEU A 195 -10.26 -3.06 -9.81
CA LEU A 195 -9.70 -4.04 -10.73
C LEU A 195 -8.29 -3.65 -11.16
N THR A 196 -7.46 -4.66 -11.39
CA THR A 196 -6.14 -4.48 -12.02
C THR A 196 -6.29 -3.99 -13.46
N ALA A 197 -5.20 -3.48 -14.05
CA ALA A 197 -5.20 -3.13 -15.47
C ALA A 197 -5.52 -4.34 -16.37
N GLU A 198 -4.99 -5.51 -16.03
CA GLU A 198 -5.25 -6.78 -16.72
C GLU A 198 -6.73 -7.16 -16.67
N GLU A 199 -7.34 -7.09 -15.49
CA GLU A 199 -8.75 -7.40 -15.30
C GLU A 199 -9.65 -6.43 -16.07
N ARG A 200 -9.33 -5.13 -16.07
CA ARG A 200 -10.06 -4.12 -16.85
C ARG A 200 -9.94 -4.37 -18.35
N LEU A 201 -8.76 -4.74 -18.82
CA LEU A 201 -8.53 -5.08 -20.23
C LEU A 201 -9.36 -6.30 -20.64
N GLN A 202 -9.33 -7.37 -19.83
CA GLN A 202 -10.14 -8.57 -20.07
C GLN A 202 -11.64 -8.27 -20.11
N GLN A 203 -12.14 -7.46 -19.15
CA GLN A 203 -13.55 -7.05 -19.15
C GLN A 203 -13.91 -6.21 -20.38
N SER A 204 -13.05 -5.29 -20.79
CA SER A 204 -13.25 -4.47 -22.00
C SER A 204 -13.31 -5.35 -23.25
N GLN A 205 -12.38 -6.29 -23.41
CA GLN A 205 -12.34 -7.23 -24.52
C GLN A 205 -13.59 -8.12 -24.58
N GLN A 206 -14.03 -8.65 -23.43
CA GLN A 206 -15.26 -9.44 -23.36
C GLN A 206 -16.49 -8.60 -23.75
N LYS A 207 -16.55 -7.34 -23.32
CA LYS A 207 -17.66 -6.45 -23.67
C LYS A 207 -17.67 -6.10 -25.15
N ILE A 208 -16.50 -5.85 -25.75
CA ILE A 208 -16.36 -5.62 -27.20
C ILE A 208 -16.85 -6.84 -27.97
N GLN A 209 -16.41 -8.04 -27.61
CA GLN A 209 -16.85 -9.30 -28.24
C GLN A 209 -18.37 -9.49 -28.16
N GLN A 210 -18.96 -9.24 -26.99
CA GLN A 210 -20.42 -9.33 -26.81
C GLN A 210 -21.18 -8.33 -27.67
N LEU A 211 -20.68 -7.09 -27.78
CA LEU A 211 -21.30 -6.05 -28.61
C LEU A 211 -21.17 -6.38 -30.10
N GLU A 212 -20.02 -6.87 -30.56
CA GLU A 212 -19.83 -7.33 -31.94
C GLU A 212 -20.80 -8.46 -32.30
N GLU A 213 -21.00 -9.43 -31.39
CA GLU A 213 -21.99 -10.49 -31.59
C GLU A 213 -23.42 -9.96 -31.67
N GLN A 214 -23.78 -8.97 -30.83
CA GLN A 214 -25.09 -8.33 -30.88
C GLN A 214 -25.31 -7.55 -32.18
N LEU A 215 -24.32 -6.79 -32.65
CA LEU A 215 -24.39 -6.07 -33.91
C LEU A 215 -24.57 -7.02 -35.10
N ARG A 216 -23.82 -8.12 -35.14
CA ARG A 216 -23.98 -9.16 -36.17
C ARG A 216 -25.39 -9.76 -36.17
N ARG A 217 -26.00 -9.99 -35.00
CA ARG A 217 -27.40 -10.46 -34.89
C ARG A 217 -28.42 -9.44 -35.41
N LEU A 218 -28.11 -8.15 -35.31
CA LEU A 218 -28.92 -7.07 -35.86
C LEU A 218 -28.66 -6.80 -37.35
N GLY A 219 -27.79 -7.60 -37.99
CA GLY A 219 -27.43 -7.43 -39.40
C GLY A 219 -26.47 -6.27 -39.68
N ILE A 220 -25.90 -5.67 -38.63
CA ILE A 220 -24.90 -4.60 -38.74
C ILE A 220 -23.51 -5.26 -38.77
N ASN A 221 -22.72 -4.99 -39.79
CA ASN A 221 -21.34 -5.46 -39.85
C ASN A 221 -20.45 -4.57 -38.95
N PRO A 222 -19.89 -5.08 -37.85
CA PRO A 222 -19.08 -4.27 -36.94
C PRO A 222 -17.81 -3.72 -37.60
N ASN A 223 -17.32 -4.40 -38.64
CA ASN A 223 -16.09 -4.02 -39.36
C ASN A 223 -16.30 -2.89 -40.39
N GLN A 224 -17.49 -2.30 -40.44
CA GLN A 224 -17.83 -1.19 -41.34
C GLN A 224 -18.22 0.09 -40.59
N LEU A 225 -18.08 0.09 -39.26
CA LEU A 225 -18.30 1.25 -38.39
C LEU A 225 -16.93 1.89 -38.13
N ASP A 226 -16.45 2.71 -39.07
CA ASP A 226 -15.34 3.65 -38.85
C ASP A 226 -15.87 4.98 -38.26
#